data_AF-A0A192D4G1-F1
#
_entry.id   AF-A0A192D4G1-F1
#
_cell.length_a   1.000
_cell.length_b   1.000
_cell.length_c   1.000
_cell.angle_alpha   90.00
_cell.angle_beta   90.00
_cell.angle_gamma   90.00
#
_symmetry.space_group_name_H-M   'P 1'
#
loop_
_entity.id
_entity.type
_entity.pdbx_description
1 polymer ?
#
loop_
_entity_poly.entity_id
_entity_poly.type
_entity_poly.pdbx_seq_one_letter_code
_entity_poly.pdbx_strand_id
1 'polypeptide(L)'
;MHAPKRPSIPVETLLLAYRSGIFPMADQRDDPEVFWVEPRERAIIPLEGVHLSKSLKKVIRADRFMVTVDRAFEDVIRTCAEPRSDHPDTWISERIVQSYIGLHDAGHAHSVECWQPGDDGEPMLVGGLYGVSFDRVFCGESMFSRVPDASKVALVWLVALMRRAGHALLDCQFMTDHLQSMGAVSLPQADYRRLVERASGATRMTLGQARRSFGFGFGFSSAYAPGEGAAAGGDAAGAGVAAAVADARGAGLPEGSGWGAAGPSSPGKLIVQSLTQTS
;
A
#
# COMPACT_ATOMS: atom_id res chain seq x y z
N MET A 1 0.73 -31.99 -16.85
CA MET A 1 1.44 -30.99 -17.68
C MET A 1 1.61 -29.76 -16.82
N HIS A 2 2.84 -29.35 -16.48
CA HIS A 2 3.06 -28.09 -15.78
C HIS A 2 2.95 -26.98 -16.82
N ALA A 3 1.92 -26.14 -16.71
CA ALA A 3 1.85 -24.91 -17.49
C ALA A 3 3.15 -24.11 -17.23
N PRO A 4 3.81 -23.55 -18.26
CA PRO A 4 5.00 -22.74 -18.05
C PRO A 4 4.64 -21.58 -17.11
N LYS A 5 5.40 -21.42 -16.03
CA LYS A 5 5.27 -20.25 -15.14
C LYS A 5 5.42 -19.00 -15.99
N ARG A 6 4.35 -18.24 -16.17
CA ARG A 6 4.40 -16.99 -16.92
C ARG A 6 5.21 -15.97 -16.11
N PRO A 7 6.08 -15.17 -16.75
CA PRO A 7 6.81 -14.13 -16.07
C PRO A 7 5.86 -13.08 -15.50
N SER A 8 6.36 -12.31 -14.53
CA SER A 8 5.69 -11.11 -14.03
C SER A 8 5.39 -10.16 -15.18
N ILE A 9 4.35 -9.34 -15.00
CA ILE A 9 3.98 -8.30 -15.94
C ILE A 9 5.03 -7.18 -15.83
N PRO A 10 5.63 -6.73 -16.94
CA PRO A 10 6.63 -5.67 -16.89
C PRO A 10 6.09 -4.36 -16.31
N VAL A 11 6.96 -3.62 -15.61
CA VAL A 11 6.64 -2.37 -14.91
C VAL A 11 6.00 -1.34 -15.85
N GLU A 12 6.58 -1.14 -17.02
CA GLU A 12 6.10 -0.18 -18.02
C GLU A 12 4.71 -0.57 -18.56
N THR A 13 4.44 -1.87 -18.70
CA THR A 13 3.13 -2.37 -19.12
C THR A 13 2.07 -2.08 -18.06
N LEU A 14 2.38 -2.32 -16.78
CA LEU A 14 1.47 -2.00 -15.68
C LEU A 14 1.22 -0.49 -15.59
N LEU A 15 2.27 0.33 -15.62
CA LEU A 15 2.13 1.78 -15.57
C LEU A 15 1.32 2.34 -16.73
N LEU A 16 1.45 1.77 -17.93
CA LEU A 16 0.61 2.13 -19.07
C LEU A 16 -0.86 1.75 -18.84
N ALA A 17 -1.12 0.55 -18.31
CA ALA A 17 -2.47 0.11 -17.97
C ALA A 17 -3.11 1.03 -16.91
N TYR A 18 -2.41 1.32 -15.81
CA TYR A 18 -2.88 2.22 -14.76
C TYR A 18 -3.17 3.62 -15.28
N ARG A 19 -2.26 4.18 -16.10
CA ARG A 19 -2.47 5.45 -16.80
C ARG A 19 -3.60 5.41 -17.82
N SER A 20 -4.10 4.23 -18.17
CA SER A 20 -5.28 4.01 -19.02
C SER A 20 -6.55 3.72 -18.20
N GLY A 21 -6.44 3.63 -16.87
CA GLY A 21 -7.54 3.26 -15.98
C GLY A 21 -7.84 1.77 -15.95
N ILE A 22 -6.87 0.95 -16.36
CA ILE A 22 -6.97 -0.49 -16.45
C ILE A 22 -6.04 -1.10 -15.39
N PHE A 23 -6.45 -2.21 -14.77
CA PHE A 23 -5.64 -2.93 -13.78
C PHE A 23 -5.79 -4.44 -13.96
N PRO A 24 -4.76 -5.23 -13.60
CA PRO A 24 -4.79 -6.69 -13.74
C PRO A 24 -5.54 -7.34 -12.57
N MET A 25 -6.23 -8.45 -12.84
CA MET A 25 -6.79 -9.35 -11.84
C MET A 25 -6.60 -10.80 -12.29
N ALA A 26 -6.71 -11.76 -11.37
CA ALA A 26 -6.80 -13.18 -11.67
C ALA A 26 -8.11 -13.75 -11.09
N ASP A 27 -8.58 -14.90 -11.57
CA ASP A 27 -9.78 -15.52 -11.02
C ASP A 27 -9.51 -16.11 -9.63
N GLN A 28 -8.32 -16.72 -9.46
CA GLN A 28 -7.89 -17.36 -8.22
C GLN A 28 -6.40 -17.15 -7.94
N ARG A 29 -5.97 -17.45 -6.71
CA ARG A 29 -4.60 -17.21 -6.23
C ARG A 29 -3.54 -18.05 -6.97
N ASP A 30 -3.91 -19.26 -7.37
CA ASP A 30 -3.05 -20.19 -8.09
C ASP A 30 -3.22 -20.13 -9.61
N ASP A 31 -4.06 -19.21 -10.11
CA ASP A 31 -4.27 -19.00 -11.54
C ASP A 31 -3.00 -18.44 -12.20
N PRO A 32 -2.45 -19.11 -13.24
CA PRO A 32 -1.31 -18.60 -13.99
C PRO A 32 -1.66 -17.41 -14.90
N GLU A 33 -2.95 -17.21 -15.20
CA GLU A 33 -3.44 -16.14 -16.07
C GLU A 33 -3.84 -14.90 -15.28
N VAL A 34 -3.75 -13.77 -15.97
CA VAL A 34 -4.35 -12.51 -15.51
C VAL A 34 -5.22 -11.97 -16.63
N PHE A 35 -6.30 -11.31 -16.26
CA PHE A 35 -7.13 -10.53 -17.17
C PHE A 35 -7.09 -9.06 -16.76
N TRP A 36 -7.44 -8.20 -17.71
CA TRP A 36 -7.39 -6.74 -17.54
C TRP A 36 -8.80 -6.20 -17.35
N VAL A 37 -8.96 -5.33 -16.35
CA VAL A 37 -10.26 -4.85 -15.91
C VAL A 37 -10.37 -3.35 -16.12
N GLU A 38 -11.47 -2.95 -16.74
CA GLU A 38 -11.86 -1.56 -16.94
C GLU A 38 -13.32 -1.36 -16.50
N PRO A 39 -13.53 -0.96 -15.22
CA PRO A 39 -14.87 -0.74 -14.69
C PRO A 39 -15.56 0.43 -15.39
N ARG A 40 -16.85 0.29 -15.73
CA ARG A 40 -17.67 1.40 -16.23
C ARG A 40 -17.86 2.51 -15.20
N GLU A 41 -17.95 2.10 -13.94
CA GLU A 41 -18.04 2.95 -12.76
C GLU A 41 -16.77 2.75 -11.92
N ARG A 42 -16.09 3.84 -11.58
CA ARG A 42 -14.84 3.83 -10.83
C ARG A 42 -15.05 4.46 -9.46
N ALA A 43 -14.62 3.77 -8.41
CA ALA A 43 -14.62 4.32 -7.06
C ALA A 43 -13.34 5.10 -6.78
N ILE A 44 -13.49 6.28 -6.16
CA ILE A 44 -12.38 7.08 -5.64
C ILE A 44 -12.69 7.53 -4.22
N ILE A 45 -11.65 7.87 -3.45
CA ILE A 45 -11.81 8.66 -2.23
C ILE A 45 -11.28 10.07 -2.51
N PRO A 46 -12.14 11.10 -2.53
CA PRO A 46 -11.68 12.48 -2.59
C PRO A 46 -10.79 12.77 -1.38
N LEU A 47 -9.58 13.30 -1.60
CA LEU A 47 -8.62 13.50 -0.50
C LEU A 47 -9.15 14.45 0.59
N GLU A 48 -9.97 15.42 0.20
CA GLU A 48 -10.67 16.34 1.11
C GLU A 48 -12.01 15.77 1.64
N GLY A 49 -12.45 14.63 1.12
CA GLY A 49 -13.74 13.99 1.42
C GLY A 49 -13.64 12.72 2.26
N VAL A 50 -12.46 12.36 2.76
CA VAL A 50 -12.29 11.17 3.60
C VAL A 50 -13.14 11.27 4.87
N HIS A 51 -13.98 10.28 5.11
CA HIS A 51 -14.87 10.27 6.26
C HIS A 51 -14.17 9.74 7.51
N LEU A 52 -13.93 10.61 8.49
CA LEU A 52 -13.36 10.23 9.79
C LEU A 52 -14.47 10.19 10.86
N SER A 53 -14.95 8.99 11.17
CA SER A 53 -15.91 8.78 12.26
C SER A 53 -15.33 9.21 13.62
N LYS A 54 -16.20 9.52 14.58
CA LYS A 54 -15.78 9.93 15.93
C LYS A 54 -14.94 8.84 16.63
N SER A 55 -15.28 7.57 16.46
CA SER A 55 -14.52 6.44 17.02
C SER A 55 -13.16 6.30 16.36
N LEU A 56 -13.10 6.37 15.03
CA LEU A 56 -11.83 6.26 14.30
C LEU A 56 -10.86 7.40 14.66
N LYS A 57 -11.36 8.64 14.81
CA LYS A 57 -10.54 9.77 15.31
C LYS A 57 -9.94 9.49 16.69
N LYS A 58 -10.66 8.81 17.59
CA LYS A 58 -10.14 8.43 18.90
C LYS A 58 -9.05 7.37 18.77
N VAL A 59 -9.26 6.36 17.94
CA VAL A 59 -8.26 5.30 17.68
C VAL A 59 -6.96 5.88 17.12
N ILE A 60 -7.04 6.76 16.12
CA ILE A 60 -5.87 7.38 15.51
C ILE A 60 -5.12 8.24 16.53
N ARG A 61 -5.81 9.10 17.29
CA ARG A 61 -5.19 9.97 18.31
C ARG A 61 -4.57 9.23 19.48
N ALA A 62 -4.95 7.98 19.69
CA ALA A 62 -4.38 7.13 20.73
C ALA A 62 -3.04 6.51 20.31
N ASP A 63 -2.63 6.63 19.04
CA ASP A 63 -1.38 6.10 18.51
C ASP A 63 -1.16 4.62 18.86
N ARG A 64 -2.24 3.82 18.78
CA ARG A 64 -2.24 2.37 19.07
C ARG A 64 -1.48 1.53 18.04
N PHE A 65 -1.10 2.14 16.92
CA PHE A 65 -0.39 1.51 15.83
C PHE A 65 0.84 2.33 15.53
N MET A 66 1.98 1.68 15.41
CA MET A 66 3.12 2.28 14.73
C MET A 66 2.84 2.20 13.23
N VAL A 67 2.90 3.33 12.54
CA VAL A 67 2.64 3.39 11.09
C VAL A 67 3.92 3.67 10.31
N THR A 68 4.24 2.78 9.37
CA THR A 68 5.39 2.91 8.46
C THR A 68 4.93 3.02 7.01
N VAL A 69 5.88 3.30 6.13
CA VAL A 69 5.69 3.33 4.67
C VAL A 69 6.84 2.55 4.07
N ASP A 70 6.55 1.67 3.11
CA ASP A 70 7.53 0.91 2.33
C ASP A 70 8.51 0.10 3.19
N ARG A 71 8.07 -0.37 4.37
CA ARG A 71 8.93 -1.16 5.27
C ARG A 71 8.79 -2.66 5.02
N ALA A 72 7.62 -3.10 4.62
CA ALA A 72 7.28 -4.52 4.48
C ALA A 72 6.29 -4.74 3.31
N PHE A 73 6.60 -4.19 2.13
CA PHE A 73 5.70 -4.23 0.97
C PHE A 73 5.31 -5.67 0.60
N GLU A 74 6.29 -6.57 0.51
CA GLU A 74 6.06 -7.97 0.18
C GLU A 74 5.15 -8.65 1.21
N ASP A 75 5.39 -8.44 2.51
CA ASP A 75 4.55 -9.00 3.56
C ASP A 75 3.11 -8.49 3.47
N VAL A 76 2.92 -7.20 3.15
CA VAL A 76 1.59 -6.60 2.98
C VAL A 76 0.84 -7.23 1.80
N ILE A 77 1.44 -7.30 0.61
CA ILE A 77 0.77 -7.87 -0.57
C ILE A 77 0.51 -9.37 -0.38
N ARG A 78 1.44 -10.11 0.22
CA ARG A 78 1.26 -11.53 0.51
C ARG A 78 0.15 -11.76 1.55
N THR A 79 0.06 -10.92 2.58
CA THR A 79 -1.05 -10.98 3.55
C THR A 79 -2.38 -10.63 2.90
N CYS A 80 -2.42 -9.63 2.00
CA CYS A 80 -3.61 -9.33 1.21
C CYS A 80 -4.03 -10.50 0.31
N ALA A 81 -3.09 -11.34 -0.11
CA ALA A 81 -3.31 -12.54 -0.91
C ALA A 81 -3.63 -13.79 -0.06
N GLU A 82 -3.78 -13.67 1.27
CA GLU A 82 -4.25 -14.78 2.10
C GLU A 82 -5.78 -14.95 1.92
N PRO A 83 -6.28 -16.21 1.87
CA PRO A 83 -7.70 -16.49 1.95
C PRO A 83 -8.32 -15.85 3.19
N ARG A 84 -9.54 -15.32 3.04
CA ARG A 84 -10.31 -14.80 4.18
C ARG A 84 -11.40 -15.78 4.54
N SER A 85 -11.81 -15.78 5.81
CA SER A 85 -12.86 -16.67 6.31
C SER A 85 -14.20 -16.52 5.58
N ASP A 86 -14.47 -15.33 5.05
CA ASP A 86 -15.65 -14.96 4.26
C ASP A 86 -15.44 -15.08 2.73
N HIS A 87 -14.18 -15.06 2.27
CA HIS A 87 -13.79 -15.16 0.86
C HIS A 87 -12.56 -16.08 0.72
N PRO A 88 -12.76 -17.38 0.46
CA PRO A 88 -11.66 -18.34 0.39
C PRO A 88 -10.76 -18.12 -0.83
N ASP A 89 -11.29 -17.51 -1.89
CA ASP A 89 -10.56 -17.17 -3.10
C ASP A 89 -10.17 -15.69 -3.13
N THR A 90 -8.97 -15.42 -3.64
CA THR A 90 -8.43 -14.07 -3.85
C THR A 90 -7.96 -13.92 -5.29
N TRP A 91 -8.13 -12.73 -5.84
CA TRP A 91 -7.68 -12.38 -7.19
C TRP A 91 -6.17 -12.14 -7.26
N ILE A 92 -5.48 -12.06 -6.12
CA ILE A 92 -4.05 -11.73 -6.04
C ILE A 92 -3.25 -13.02 -6.23
N SER A 93 -3.00 -13.38 -7.49
CA SER A 93 -2.18 -14.54 -7.84
C SER A 93 -0.69 -14.30 -7.61
N GLU A 94 0.11 -15.37 -7.59
CA GLU A 94 1.58 -15.23 -7.45
C GLU A 94 2.18 -14.37 -8.58
N ARG A 95 1.62 -14.43 -9.79
CA ARG A 95 2.04 -13.57 -10.89
C ARG A 95 1.80 -12.10 -10.58
N ILE A 96 0.66 -11.76 -9.98
CA ILE A 96 0.34 -10.40 -9.52
C ILE A 96 1.32 -10.00 -8.42
N VAL A 97 1.54 -10.83 -7.40
CA VAL A 97 2.51 -10.56 -6.32
C VAL A 97 3.88 -10.17 -6.89
N GLN A 98 4.44 -10.99 -7.78
CA GLN A 98 5.75 -10.72 -8.38
C GLN A 98 5.78 -9.46 -9.24
N SER A 99 4.68 -9.16 -9.94
CA SER A 99 4.61 -7.96 -10.79
C SER A 99 4.57 -6.67 -9.96
N TYR A 100 3.94 -6.71 -8.79
CA TYR A 100 3.82 -5.56 -7.91
C TYR A 100 5.05 -5.39 -7.01
N ILE A 101 5.77 -6.47 -6.68
CA ILE A 101 7.13 -6.38 -6.13
C ILE A 101 8.04 -5.66 -7.14
N GLY A 102 7.98 -6.03 -8.42
CA GLY A 102 8.71 -5.32 -9.47
C GLY A 102 8.35 -3.83 -9.58
N LEU A 103 7.07 -3.47 -9.41
CA LEU A 103 6.65 -2.06 -9.30
C LEU A 103 7.21 -1.38 -8.06
N HIS A 104 7.25 -2.07 -6.92
CA HIS A 104 7.80 -1.53 -5.67
C HIS A 104 9.29 -1.24 -5.80
N ASP A 105 10.05 -2.19 -6.33
CA ASP A 105 11.49 -2.05 -6.58
C ASP A 105 11.79 -0.90 -7.57
N ALA A 106 10.89 -0.68 -8.54
CA ALA A 106 10.95 0.46 -9.46
C ALA A 106 10.48 1.79 -8.85
N GLY A 107 10.07 1.83 -7.58
CA GLY A 107 9.60 3.03 -6.88
C GLY A 107 8.19 3.48 -7.23
N HIS A 108 7.37 2.57 -7.78
CA HIS A 108 6.01 2.83 -8.25
C HIS A 108 4.92 2.14 -7.44
N ALA A 109 5.22 1.15 -6.61
CA ALA A 109 4.25 0.60 -5.68
C ALA A 109 4.68 0.87 -4.25
N HIS A 110 3.73 1.19 -3.38
CA HIS A 110 3.99 1.57 -2.01
C HIS A 110 3.04 0.89 -1.04
N SER A 111 3.52 0.66 0.18
CA SER A 111 2.74 0.12 1.27
C SER A 111 2.64 1.10 2.43
N VAL A 112 1.54 1.01 3.18
CA VAL A 112 1.37 1.66 4.49
C VAL A 112 1.06 0.56 5.49
N GLU A 113 1.96 0.38 6.45
CA GLU A 113 1.88 -0.73 7.40
C GLU A 113 1.48 -0.24 8.80
N CYS A 114 0.70 -1.05 9.51
CA CYS A 114 0.32 -0.83 10.90
C CYS A 114 0.87 -1.96 11.77
N TRP A 115 1.69 -1.59 12.75
CA TRP A 115 2.38 -2.52 13.65
C TRP A 115 1.91 -2.38 15.09
N GLN A 116 1.92 -3.48 15.82
CA GLN A 116 1.76 -3.55 17.27
C GLN A 116 2.87 -4.41 17.88
N PRO A 117 3.20 -4.28 19.17
CA PRO A 117 4.08 -5.25 19.82
C PRO A 117 3.37 -6.61 19.84
N GLY A 118 4.10 -7.66 19.45
CA GLY A 118 3.73 -9.05 19.65
C GLY A 118 3.96 -9.50 21.09
N ASP A 119 3.59 -10.74 21.39
CA ASP A 119 3.73 -11.32 22.74
C ASP A 119 5.20 -11.45 23.18
N ASP A 120 6.12 -11.57 22.23
CA ASP A 120 7.57 -11.59 22.42
C ASP A 120 8.19 -10.18 22.47
N GLY A 121 7.37 -9.14 22.32
CA GLY A 121 7.81 -7.74 22.26
C GLY A 121 8.25 -7.29 20.87
N GLU A 122 8.32 -8.20 19.89
CA GLU A 122 8.73 -7.88 18.53
C GLU A 122 7.58 -7.21 17.75
N PRO A 123 7.86 -6.31 16.80
CA PRO A 123 6.80 -5.68 16.01
C PRO A 123 6.07 -6.69 15.13
N MET A 124 4.77 -6.82 15.36
CA MET A 124 3.86 -7.63 14.58
C MET A 124 3.09 -6.77 13.59
N LEU A 125 3.10 -7.19 12.31
CA LEU A 125 2.28 -6.57 11.26
C LEU A 125 0.81 -6.96 11.45
N VAL A 126 -0.02 -5.99 11.85
CA VAL A 126 -1.43 -6.23 12.22
C VAL A 126 -2.45 -5.61 11.26
N GLY A 127 -1.98 -4.87 10.26
CA GLY A 127 -2.81 -4.34 9.19
C GLY A 127 -1.99 -3.52 8.22
N GLY A 128 -2.58 -3.21 7.08
CA GLY A 128 -1.91 -2.39 6.09
C GLY A 128 -2.66 -2.36 4.77
N LEU A 129 -2.11 -1.61 3.85
CA LEU A 129 -2.55 -1.53 2.46
C LEU A 129 -1.35 -1.36 1.55
N TYR A 130 -1.53 -1.72 0.28
CA TYR A 130 -0.57 -1.37 -0.77
C TYR A 130 -1.29 -0.75 -1.97
N GLY A 131 -0.52 -0.07 -2.80
CA GLY A 131 -1.04 0.52 -4.02
C GLY A 131 0.04 0.94 -5.00
N VAL A 132 -0.38 1.36 -6.18
CA VAL A 132 0.49 1.81 -7.28
C VAL A 132 0.37 3.31 -7.43
N SER A 133 1.50 3.99 -7.58
CA SER A 133 1.59 5.43 -7.76
C SER A 133 2.32 5.80 -9.05
N PHE A 134 1.73 6.77 -9.73
CA PHE A 134 2.27 7.42 -10.91
C PHE A 134 1.73 8.84 -10.95
N ASP A 135 2.54 9.76 -11.46
CA ASP A 135 2.20 11.19 -11.45
C ASP A 135 1.74 11.63 -10.04
N ARG A 136 0.57 12.26 -9.90
CA ARG A 136 -0.05 12.61 -8.61
C ARG A 136 -1.22 11.68 -8.27
N VAL A 137 -1.25 10.47 -8.82
CA VAL A 137 -2.28 9.44 -8.59
C VAL A 137 -1.75 8.36 -7.65
N PHE A 138 -2.63 7.81 -6.82
CA PHE A 138 -2.40 6.59 -6.07
C PHE A 138 -3.60 5.66 -6.27
N CYS A 139 -3.38 4.48 -6.81
CA CYS A 139 -4.36 3.40 -6.93
C CYS A 139 -4.18 2.46 -5.74
N GLY A 140 -5.10 2.51 -4.77
CA GLY A 140 -5.08 1.60 -3.62
C GLY A 140 -5.57 0.24 -4.06
N GLU A 141 -4.76 -0.81 -3.95
CA GLU A 141 -5.04 -2.12 -4.57
C GLU A 141 -5.77 -3.06 -3.64
N SER A 142 -5.22 -3.24 -2.44
CA SER A 142 -5.85 -4.06 -1.41
C SER A 142 -5.36 -3.63 -0.04
N MET A 143 -6.10 -4.07 0.97
CA MET A 143 -5.80 -3.84 2.38
C MET A 143 -6.23 -5.03 3.20
N PHE A 144 -5.60 -5.21 4.36
CA PHE A 144 -5.96 -6.25 5.32
C PHE A 144 -5.94 -5.70 6.75
N SER A 145 -6.63 -6.39 7.65
CA SER A 145 -6.69 -6.06 9.07
C SER A 145 -6.73 -7.36 9.86
N ARG A 146 -5.73 -7.59 10.71
CA ARG A 146 -5.68 -8.71 11.68
C ARG A 146 -6.27 -8.30 13.04
N VAL A 147 -6.29 -7.00 13.32
CA VAL A 147 -6.94 -6.42 14.50
C VAL A 147 -7.91 -5.31 14.09
N PRO A 148 -8.90 -4.96 14.93
CA PRO A 148 -9.87 -3.92 14.60
C PRO A 148 -9.21 -2.57 14.24
N ASP A 149 -9.78 -1.93 13.22
CA ASP A 149 -9.41 -0.59 12.71
C ASP A 149 -8.01 -0.44 12.10
N ALA A 150 -7.15 -1.45 12.07
CA ALA A 150 -5.79 -1.32 11.52
C ALA A 150 -5.80 -0.89 10.04
N SER A 151 -6.61 -1.51 9.18
CA SER A 151 -6.73 -1.10 7.77
C SER A 151 -7.30 0.31 7.60
N LYS A 152 -8.27 0.71 8.43
CA LYS A 152 -8.83 2.09 8.42
C LYS A 152 -7.80 3.11 8.83
N VAL A 153 -6.97 2.79 9.83
CA VAL A 153 -5.85 3.63 10.25
C VAL A 153 -4.85 3.76 9.10
N ALA A 154 -4.45 2.66 8.46
CA ALA A 154 -3.56 2.70 7.29
C ALA A 154 -4.12 3.59 6.16
N LEU A 155 -5.42 3.48 5.85
CA LEU A 155 -6.09 4.29 4.83
C LEU A 155 -6.11 5.79 5.20
N VAL A 156 -6.44 6.12 6.45
CA VAL A 156 -6.45 7.53 6.89
C VAL A 156 -5.04 8.12 6.88
N TRP A 157 -4.04 7.34 7.28
CA TRP A 157 -2.64 7.72 7.15
C TRP A 157 -2.28 7.95 5.68
N LEU A 158 -2.60 7.02 4.78
CA LEU A 158 -2.35 7.20 3.34
C LEU A 158 -2.93 8.53 2.84
N VAL A 159 -4.20 8.84 3.14
CA VAL A 159 -4.82 10.11 2.69
C VAL A 159 -4.07 11.33 3.22
N ALA A 160 -3.68 11.34 4.49
CA ALA A 160 -2.90 12.44 5.07
C ALA A 160 -1.52 12.58 4.41
N LEU A 161 -0.83 11.46 4.18
CA LEU A 161 0.45 11.41 3.48
C LEU A 161 0.32 11.91 2.04
N MET A 162 -0.73 11.47 1.33
CA MET A 162 -1.04 11.89 -0.04
C MET A 162 -1.25 13.40 -0.14
N ARG A 163 -2.07 13.99 0.74
CA ARG A 163 -2.29 15.45 0.79
C ARG A 163 -0.99 16.20 1.04
N ARG A 164 -0.18 15.74 1.99
CA ARG A 164 1.13 16.32 2.32
C ARG A 164 2.13 16.22 1.17
N ALA A 165 2.20 15.06 0.52
CA ALA A 165 3.02 14.80 -0.66
C ALA A 165 2.53 15.54 -1.91
N GLY A 166 1.27 15.97 -1.94
CA GLY A 166 0.68 16.69 -3.07
C GLY A 166 0.11 15.77 -4.14
N HIS A 167 -0.28 14.54 -3.81
CA HIS A 167 -1.16 13.75 -4.68
C HIS A 167 -2.51 14.48 -4.89
N ALA A 168 -3.22 14.10 -5.94
CA ALA A 168 -4.51 14.68 -6.32
C ALA A 168 -5.64 13.66 -6.32
N LEU A 169 -5.34 12.37 -6.52
CA LEU A 169 -6.35 11.34 -6.76
C LEU A 169 -6.00 10.05 -6.01
N LEU A 170 -6.93 9.56 -5.19
CA LEU A 170 -6.91 8.22 -4.61
C LEU A 170 -7.97 7.37 -5.31
N ASP A 171 -7.52 6.46 -6.18
CA ASP A 171 -8.34 5.46 -6.85
C ASP A 171 -8.53 4.24 -5.94
N CYS A 172 -9.74 3.70 -5.93
CA CYS A 172 -10.12 2.51 -5.15
C CYS A 172 -10.78 1.44 -6.01
N GLN A 173 -10.67 1.56 -7.34
CA GLN A 173 -11.23 0.66 -8.34
C GLN A 173 -12.75 0.45 -8.19
N PHE A 174 -13.15 -0.50 -7.33
CA PHE A 174 -14.53 -0.89 -7.10
C PHE A 174 -15.08 -0.30 -5.80
N MET A 175 -16.37 0.06 -5.82
CA MET A 175 -17.05 0.46 -4.60
C MET A 175 -17.26 -0.75 -3.69
N THR A 176 -17.03 -0.55 -2.39
CA THR A 176 -17.38 -1.51 -1.33
C THR A 176 -18.02 -0.76 -0.17
N ASP A 177 -18.83 -1.42 0.65
CA ASP A 177 -19.44 -0.80 1.84
C ASP A 177 -18.38 -0.22 2.78
N HIS A 178 -17.23 -0.90 2.89
CA HIS A 178 -16.08 -0.42 3.65
C HIS A 178 -15.58 0.93 3.12
N LEU A 179 -15.28 1.03 1.82
CA LEU A 179 -14.77 2.24 1.19
C LEU A 179 -15.83 3.36 1.21
N GLN A 180 -17.10 3.03 0.99
CA GLN A 180 -18.21 3.98 1.08
C GLN A 180 -18.28 4.61 2.48
N SER A 181 -18.13 3.79 3.53
CA SER A 181 -18.10 4.29 4.92
C SER A 181 -16.91 5.23 5.20
N MET A 182 -15.85 5.15 4.38
CA MET A 182 -14.65 5.98 4.44
C MET A 182 -14.73 7.21 3.52
N GLY A 183 -15.87 7.46 2.87
CA GLY A 183 -16.11 8.63 2.01
C GLY A 183 -15.83 8.38 0.53
N ALA A 184 -15.72 7.13 0.09
CA ALA A 184 -15.60 6.83 -1.32
C ALA A 184 -16.86 7.21 -2.11
N VAL A 185 -16.67 7.66 -3.34
CA VAL A 185 -17.71 7.99 -4.30
C VAL A 185 -17.48 7.23 -5.60
N SER A 186 -18.56 6.89 -6.31
CA SER A 186 -18.48 6.32 -7.65
C SER A 186 -18.60 7.41 -8.70
N LEU A 187 -17.92 7.24 -9.83
CA LEU A 187 -18.07 8.09 -10.99
C LEU A 187 -17.88 7.33 -12.30
N PRO A 188 -18.46 7.83 -13.42
CA PRO A 188 -18.27 7.21 -14.73
C PRO A 188 -16.80 7.16 -15.12
N GLN A 189 -16.40 6.10 -15.81
CA GLN A 189 -15.02 5.89 -16.26
C GLN A 189 -14.44 7.08 -17.03
N ALA A 190 -15.22 7.71 -17.92
CA ALA A 190 -14.78 8.92 -18.63
C ALA A 190 -14.42 10.09 -17.69
N ASP A 191 -15.11 10.23 -16.56
CA ASP A 191 -14.85 11.27 -15.58
C ASP A 191 -13.58 10.97 -14.78
N TYR A 192 -13.34 9.69 -14.49
CA TYR A 192 -12.14 9.20 -13.83
C TYR A 192 -10.91 9.46 -14.69
N ARG A 193 -10.98 9.16 -15.98
CA ARG A 193 -9.92 9.45 -16.96
C ARG A 193 -9.52 10.93 -16.93
N ARG A 194 -10.50 11.84 -16.89
CA ARG A 194 -10.24 13.29 -16.80
C ARG A 194 -9.55 13.69 -15.49
N LEU A 195 -9.85 13.01 -14.37
CA LEU A 195 -9.14 13.24 -13.09
C LEU A 195 -7.69 12.74 -13.17
N VAL A 196 -7.46 11.57 -13.76
CA VAL A 196 -6.11 11.02 -13.96
C VAL A 196 -5.26 11.96 -14.82
N GLU A 197 -5.80 12.46 -15.94
CA GLU A 197 -5.10 13.41 -16.82
C GLU A 197 -4.73 14.72 -16.10
N ARG A 198 -5.65 15.26 -15.28
CA ARG A 198 -5.42 16.46 -14.47
C ARG A 198 -4.42 16.25 -13.33
N ALA A 199 -4.25 15.01 -12.89
CA ALA A 199 -3.29 14.63 -11.85
C ALA A 199 -1.87 14.38 -12.41
N SER A 200 -1.59 14.76 -13.66
CA SER A 200 -0.26 14.66 -14.25
C SER A 200 0.81 15.47 -13.50
N GLY A 201 2.06 15.05 -13.63
CA GLY A 201 3.24 15.72 -13.06
C GLY A 201 3.72 15.09 -11.75
N ALA A 202 4.77 15.67 -11.18
CA ALA A 202 5.42 15.12 -9.99
C ALA A 202 4.71 15.53 -8.69
N THR A 203 4.79 14.66 -7.68
CA THR A 203 4.49 15.01 -6.29
C THR A 203 5.57 15.95 -5.73
N ARG A 204 5.27 16.63 -4.63
CA ARG A 204 6.22 17.53 -3.94
C ARG A 204 7.27 16.76 -3.14
N MET A 205 6.94 15.54 -2.74
CA MET A 205 7.79 14.64 -1.95
C MET A 205 7.22 13.21 -2.00
N THR A 206 8.01 12.22 -1.63
CA THR A 206 7.56 10.83 -1.49
C THR A 206 6.66 10.64 -0.28
N LEU A 207 5.88 9.55 -0.24
CA LEU A 207 5.06 9.19 0.92
C LEU A 207 5.91 9.01 2.19
N GLY A 208 7.10 8.40 2.07
CA GLY A 208 8.04 8.26 3.18
C GLY A 208 8.57 9.60 3.70
N GLN A 209 8.84 10.57 2.81
CA GLN A 209 9.19 11.94 3.19
C GLN A 209 8.01 12.65 3.89
N ALA A 210 6.80 12.51 3.35
CA ALA A 210 5.59 13.06 3.98
C ALA A 210 5.38 12.50 5.39
N ARG A 211 5.59 11.19 5.59
CA ARG A 211 5.47 10.50 6.89
C ARG A 211 6.43 11.08 7.91
N ARG A 212 7.70 11.28 7.54
CA ARG A 212 8.71 11.92 8.40
C ARG A 212 8.31 13.35 8.78
N SER A 213 7.66 14.09 7.88
CA SER A 213 7.23 15.47 8.11
C SER A 213 6.12 15.63 9.16
N PHE A 214 5.41 14.55 9.53
CA PHE A 214 4.42 14.53 10.62
C PHE A 214 5.06 14.36 12.01
N GLY A 215 6.35 14.70 12.16
CA GLY A 215 7.03 14.73 13.46
C GLY A 215 7.53 13.37 13.93
N PHE A 216 7.84 12.45 13.00
CA PHE A 216 8.47 11.18 13.35
C PHE A 216 9.95 11.41 13.72
N GLY A 217 10.19 11.87 14.95
CA GLY A 217 11.49 11.85 15.60
C GLY A 217 11.76 10.45 16.15
N PHE A 218 12.16 9.53 15.28
CA PHE A 218 13.01 8.41 15.71
C PHE A 218 14.41 8.67 15.18
N GLY A 219 15.40 8.59 16.06
CA GLY A 219 16.81 8.61 15.72
C GLY A 219 17.15 7.37 14.90
N PHE A 220 16.91 7.42 13.60
CA PHE A 220 17.56 6.56 12.64
C PHE A 220 18.79 7.31 12.14
N SER A 221 19.98 6.90 12.60
CA SER A 221 21.22 7.32 11.94
C SER A 221 21.15 6.86 10.49
N SER A 222 21.26 7.82 9.56
CA SER A 222 21.37 7.55 8.13
C SER A 222 22.64 6.75 7.87
N ALA A 223 22.49 5.46 7.58
CA ALA A 223 23.53 4.64 6.98
C ALA A 223 22.89 3.68 5.98
N TYR A 224 22.23 4.23 4.97
CA TYR A 224 22.08 3.55 3.69
C TYR A 224 21.94 4.61 2.59
N ALA A 225 23.06 4.90 1.93
CA ALA A 225 23.06 5.54 0.64
C ALA A 225 22.76 4.45 -0.41
N PRO A 226 21.82 4.64 -1.34
CA PRO A 226 21.70 3.72 -2.47
C PRO A 226 22.97 3.85 -3.31
N GLY A 227 23.75 2.77 -3.36
CA GLY A 227 24.90 2.66 -4.24
C GLY A 227 24.43 2.62 -5.69
N GLU A 228 24.89 3.58 -6.49
CA GLU A 228 24.94 3.45 -7.94
C GLU A 228 25.81 2.22 -8.28
N GLY A 229 25.27 1.29 -9.06
CA GLY A 229 25.93 0.01 -9.36
C GLY A 229 25.44 -0.64 -10.65
N ALA A 230 25.92 -0.09 -11.76
CA ALA A 230 26.23 -0.70 -13.06
C ALA A 230 25.55 -2.03 -13.51
N ALA A 231 25.06 -1.97 -14.74
CA ALA A 231 24.67 -3.09 -15.58
C ALA A 231 25.84 -3.99 -16.02
N ALA A 232 25.61 -5.31 -15.98
CA ALA A 232 26.12 -6.38 -16.87
C ALA A 232 25.49 -7.70 -16.31
N GLY A 233 24.79 -8.57 -17.03
CA GLY A 233 25.11 -9.21 -18.31
C GLY A 233 25.57 -10.65 -18.05
N GLY A 234 24.75 -11.67 -18.34
CA GLY A 234 25.19 -13.08 -18.37
C GLY A 234 24.11 -14.14 -18.07
N ASP A 235 23.76 -14.90 -19.10
CA ASP A 235 22.89 -16.10 -19.08
C ASP A 235 23.47 -17.28 -18.29
N ALA A 236 22.61 -18.13 -17.71
CA ALA A 236 22.52 -19.58 -18.02
C ALA A 236 21.59 -20.35 -17.05
N ALA A 237 20.97 -21.38 -17.61
CA ALA A 237 19.92 -22.24 -17.07
C ALA A 237 20.36 -23.28 -16.01
N GLY A 238 19.38 -23.85 -15.29
CA GLY A 238 19.42 -25.28 -14.91
C GLY A 238 18.93 -25.68 -13.51
N ALA A 239 17.66 -26.11 -13.44
CA ALA A 239 17.11 -27.25 -12.68
C ALA A 239 17.33 -27.44 -11.15
N GLY A 240 16.21 -27.48 -10.41
CA GLY A 240 15.79 -28.72 -9.75
C GLY A 240 15.88 -28.87 -8.22
N VAL A 241 14.71 -28.73 -7.58
CA VAL A 241 14.17 -29.50 -6.42
C VAL A 241 14.84 -29.39 -5.04
N ALA A 242 14.13 -28.82 -4.06
CA ALA A 242 13.58 -29.53 -2.88
C ALA A 242 13.12 -28.55 -1.79
N ALA A 243 12.08 -28.96 -1.07
CA ALA A 243 11.36 -28.23 -0.05
C ALA A 243 12.21 -27.81 1.16
N ALA A 244 11.99 -26.58 1.62
CA ALA A 244 12.07 -26.21 3.02
C ALA A 244 11.09 -25.06 3.26
N VAL A 245 10.05 -25.33 4.05
CA VAL A 245 9.28 -24.27 4.71
C VAL A 245 10.24 -23.67 5.73
N ALA A 246 10.86 -22.55 5.38
CA ALA A 246 11.75 -21.82 6.26
C ALA A 246 11.01 -20.58 6.78
N ASP A 247 10.90 -20.56 8.10
CA ASP A 247 10.58 -19.44 8.98
C ASP A 247 11.37 -18.19 8.56
N ALA A 248 10.75 -17.31 7.76
CA ALA A 248 11.38 -16.08 7.28
C ALA A 248 11.13 -14.95 8.30
N ARG A 249 11.76 -15.07 9.46
CA ARG A 249 12.15 -13.91 10.27
C ARG A 249 13.13 -13.08 9.44
N GLY A 250 12.78 -11.85 9.05
CA GLY A 250 13.78 -11.05 8.33
C GLY A 250 13.40 -9.72 7.70
N ALA A 251 12.52 -8.92 8.30
CA ALA A 251 12.59 -7.47 8.15
C ALA A 251 12.58 -6.84 9.56
N GLY A 252 13.60 -7.18 10.36
CA GLY A 252 13.76 -6.63 11.70
C GLY A 252 13.69 -5.10 11.65
N LEU A 253 12.76 -4.53 12.41
CA LEU A 253 12.89 -3.14 12.81
C LEU A 253 14.11 -3.07 13.74
N PRO A 254 15.01 -2.09 13.58
CA PRO A 254 16.20 -2.04 14.42
C PRO A 254 15.81 -2.00 15.90
N GLU A 255 16.54 -2.76 16.71
CA GLU A 255 16.36 -2.80 18.15
C GLU A 255 16.47 -1.39 18.76
N GLY A 256 15.54 -1.07 19.66
CA GLY A 256 15.64 0.11 20.52
C GLY A 256 14.85 1.32 20.03
N SER A 257 13.52 1.28 20.17
CA SER A 257 12.71 2.49 20.25
C SER A 257 11.33 2.16 20.84
N GLY A 258 11.08 2.59 22.09
CA GLY A 258 9.96 2.11 22.90
C GLY A 258 8.57 2.49 22.38
N TRP A 259 7.62 1.57 22.56
CA TRP A 259 6.18 1.77 22.39
C TRP A 259 5.63 2.69 23.50
N GLY A 260 5.99 3.98 23.44
CA GLY A 260 5.61 4.97 24.45
C GLY A 260 4.21 5.54 24.26
N ALA A 261 3.56 5.94 25.36
CA ALA A 261 2.26 6.59 25.33
C ALA A 261 2.29 7.93 24.57
N ALA A 262 1.19 8.24 23.88
CA ALA A 262 1.03 9.45 23.08
C ALA A 262 1.22 10.74 23.91
N GLY A 263 2.33 11.44 23.67
CA GLY A 263 2.57 12.78 24.22
C GLY A 263 1.63 13.85 23.65
N PRO A 264 1.75 15.12 24.10
CA PRO A 264 0.92 16.23 23.61
C PRO A 264 1.08 16.49 22.10
N SER A 265 2.20 16.10 21.49
CA SER A 265 2.54 16.22 20.07
C SER A 265 2.59 14.88 19.34
N SER A 266 1.61 14.01 19.56
CA SER A 266 1.63 12.65 18.99
C SER A 266 1.24 12.62 17.50
N PRO A 267 1.82 11.72 16.68
CA PRO A 267 1.59 11.69 15.23
C PRO A 267 0.12 11.56 14.84
N GLY A 268 -0.64 10.71 15.53
CA GLY A 268 -2.07 10.53 15.29
C GLY A 268 -2.89 11.81 15.50
N LYS A 269 -2.50 12.68 16.44
CA LYS A 269 -3.15 14.00 16.60
C LYS A 269 -2.87 14.89 15.39
N LEU A 270 -1.64 14.91 14.89
CA LEU A 270 -1.27 15.70 13.70
C LEU A 270 -1.97 15.18 12.43
N ILE A 271 -2.09 13.86 12.28
CA ILE A 271 -2.84 13.24 11.18
C ILE A 271 -4.31 13.69 11.22
N VAL A 272 -4.99 13.52 12.36
CA VAL A 272 -6.39 13.94 12.49
C VAL A 272 -6.54 15.45 12.29
N GLN A 273 -5.62 16.26 12.81
CA GLN A 273 -5.64 17.71 12.61
C GLN A 273 -5.51 18.07 11.12
N SER A 274 -4.55 17.48 10.41
CA SER A 274 -4.32 17.75 8.99
C SER A 274 -5.55 17.45 8.14
N LEU A 275 -6.35 16.44 8.51
CA LEU A 275 -7.56 16.01 7.81
C LEU A 275 -8.84 16.72 8.25
N THR A 276 -8.82 17.48 9.33
CA THR A 276 -10.02 18.16 9.85
C THR A 276 -9.94 19.68 9.80
N GLN A 277 -8.74 20.24 9.66
CA GLN A 277 -8.55 21.66 9.38
C GLN A 277 -8.52 21.83 7.87
N THR A 278 -9.68 22.12 7.29
CA THR A 278 -9.77 22.67 5.94
C THR A 278 -9.29 24.13 6.03
N SER A 279 -8.34 24.52 5.18
CA SER A 279 -7.90 25.91 5.04
C SER A 279 -9.03 26.80 4.55
#